data_AF-A0AAV2MZ12-F1
#
_entry.id   AF-A0AAV2MZ12-F1
#
_cell.length_a   1.000
_cell.length_b   1.000
_cell.length_c   1.000
_cell.angle_alpha   90.00
_cell.angle_beta   90.00
_cell.angle_gamma   90.00
#
_symmetry.space_group_name_H-M   'P 1'
#
loop_
_entity.id
_entity.type
_entity.pdbx_description
1 polymer ?
#
loop_
_entity_poly.entity_id
_entity_poly.type
_entity_poly.pdbx_seq_one_letter_code
_entity_poly.pdbx_strand_id
1 'polypeptide(L)'
;MFNTQSNIIYLTFLRHMLKYITEVNKTFQAESANSLKLLEDLHSLLYHYMSILIPAARLQVKRTDLAHFKFKDYIVRVEAIDFGYSFEQAASDMNHHEVKIIKEGCRDFLICLCEQLQSRIPNNITLLEKINLLSPQLATSQIKPNITDLVAAFKNICKTVNSTVDEWNLLHIKQ
;
A
#
# COMPACT_ATOMS: atom_id res chain seq x y z
N MET A 1 -5.44 32.92 -10.06
CA MET A 1 -6.05 31.59 -10.27
C MET A 1 -5.87 30.65 -9.07
N PHE A 2 -4.72 30.63 -8.37
CA PHE A 2 -4.52 29.83 -7.13
C PHE A 2 -4.90 30.52 -5.81
N ASN A 3 -5.25 31.82 -5.81
CA ASN A 3 -5.49 32.61 -4.60
C ASN A 3 -6.93 32.60 -4.08
N THR A 4 -7.80 31.72 -4.56
CA THR A 4 -9.14 31.57 -3.96
C THR A 4 -9.04 30.76 -2.68
N GLN A 5 -9.86 31.09 -1.68
CA GLN A 5 -9.87 30.37 -0.40
C GLN A 5 -10.13 28.87 -0.61
N SER A 6 -11.03 28.52 -1.54
CA SER A 6 -11.33 27.13 -1.92
C SER A 6 -10.09 26.37 -2.40
N ASN A 7 -9.25 27.01 -3.22
CA ASN A 7 -8.03 26.40 -3.73
C ASN A 7 -6.98 26.25 -2.62
N ILE A 8 -6.88 27.22 -1.71
CA ILE A 8 -5.95 27.14 -0.56
C ILE A 8 -6.31 25.96 0.35
N ILE A 9 -7.60 25.75 0.63
CA ILE A 9 -8.07 24.62 1.44
C ILE A 9 -7.76 23.29 0.74
N TYR A 10 -8.11 23.17 -0.54
CA TYR A 10 -7.83 21.96 -1.31
C TYR A 10 -6.33 21.66 -1.38
N LEU A 11 -5.49 22.66 -1.61
CA LEU A 11 -4.03 22.53 -1.60
C LEU A 11 -3.49 22.18 -0.22
N THR A 12 -4.11 22.69 0.85
CA THR A 12 -3.78 22.30 2.22
C THR A 12 -4.02 20.82 2.44
N PHE A 13 -5.16 20.28 1.97
CA PHE A 13 -5.42 18.85 1.98
C PHE A 13 -4.38 18.07 1.16
N LEU A 14 -4.16 18.45 -0.09
CA LEU A 14 -3.23 17.77 -0.99
C LEU A 14 -1.82 17.73 -0.43
N ARG A 15 -1.34 18.81 0.21
CA ARG A 15 -0.01 18.84 0.82
C ARG A 15 0.18 17.73 1.85
N HIS A 16 -0.83 17.47 2.69
CA HIS A 16 -0.74 16.41 3.70
C HIS A 16 -0.83 15.03 3.05
N MET A 17 -1.77 14.84 2.12
CA MET A 17 -1.94 13.55 1.46
C MET A 17 -0.73 13.18 0.60
N LEU A 18 -0.19 14.10 -0.19
CA LEU A 18 0.92 13.83 -1.10
C LEU A 18 2.27 13.59 -0.41
N LYS A 19 2.40 13.94 0.88
CA LYS A 19 3.64 13.74 1.63
C LYS A 19 4.08 12.27 1.62
N TYR A 20 3.19 11.37 2.02
CA TYR A 20 3.48 9.93 2.11
C TYR A 20 3.73 9.32 0.73
N ILE A 21 2.95 9.71 -0.29
CA ILE A 21 3.17 9.29 -1.68
C ILE A 21 4.57 9.70 -2.14
N THR A 22 4.99 10.93 -1.84
CA THR A 22 6.30 11.43 -2.25
C THR A 22 7.43 10.65 -1.58
N GLU A 23 7.29 10.32 -0.30
CA GLU A 23 8.28 9.52 0.45
C GLU A 23 8.41 8.10 -0.12
N VAL A 24 7.27 7.43 -0.36
CA VAL A 24 7.27 6.08 -0.98
C VAL A 24 7.85 6.14 -2.40
N ASN A 25 7.44 7.12 -3.22
CA ASN A 25 7.92 7.27 -4.59
C ASN A 25 9.44 7.52 -4.65
N LYS A 26 10.00 8.32 -3.73
CA LYS A 26 11.46 8.48 -3.61
C LYS A 26 12.17 7.16 -3.33
N THR A 27 11.57 6.30 -2.51
CA THR A 27 12.12 4.97 -2.21
C THR A 27 12.09 4.08 -3.46
N PHE A 28 11.02 4.12 -4.25
CA PHE A 28 10.94 3.43 -5.55
C PHE A 28 11.99 3.92 -6.58
N GLN A 29 12.42 5.17 -6.47
CA GLN A 29 13.41 5.79 -7.36
C GLN A 29 14.86 5.58 -6.90
N ALA A 30 15.09 4.95 -5.74
CA ALA A 30 16.43 4.71 -5.24
C ALA A 30 17.10 3.54 -6.00
N GLU A 31 18.40 3.68 -6.29
CA GLU A 31 19.17 2.68 -7.06
C GLU A 31 19.30 1.32 -6.34
N SER A 32 19.22 1.32 -5.00
CA SER A 32 19.42 0.13 -4.16
C SER A 32 18.19 -0.20 -3.30
N ALA A 33 16.99 0.11 -3.80
CA ALA A 33 15.76 -0.14 -3.06
C ALA A 33 15.48 -1.64 -2.86
N ASN A 34 15.14 -2.02 -1.62
CA ASN A 34 14.71 -3.39 -1.32
C ASN A 34 13.29 -3.63 -1.88
N SER A 35 13.19 -4.50 -2.90
CA SER A 35 11.94 -4.75 -3.62
C SER A 35 10.80 -5.29 -2.75
N LEU A 36 11.10 -6.08 -1.71
CA LEU A 36 10.07 -6.61 -0.79
C LEU A 36 9.56 -5.50 0.14
N LYS A 37 10.46 -4.64 0.61
CA LYS A 37 10.07 -3.46 1.37
C LYS A 37 9.23 -2.48 0.55
N LEU A 38 9.60 -2.24 -0.71
CA LEU A 38 8.81 -1.40 -1.62
C LEU A 38 7.37 -1.89 -1.77
N LEU A 39 7.20 -3.21 -1.82
CA LEU A 39 5.90 -3.83 -1.88
C LEU A 39 5.10 -3.63 -0.58
N GLU A 40 5.73 -3.83 0.58
CA GLU A 40 5.11 -3.55 1.89
C GLU A 40 4.71 -2.08 2.04
N ASP A 41 5.57 -1.16 1.60
CA ASP A 41 5.32 0.28 1.63
C ASP A 41 4.13 0.65 0.72
N LEU A 42 4.04 0.07 -0.48
CA LEU A 42 2.90 0.24 -1.39
C LEU A 42 1.58 -0.25 -0.76
N HIS A 43 1.60 -1.43 -0.14
CA HIS A 43 0.42 -1.97 0.55
C HIS A 43 -0.01 -1.10 1.73
N SER A 44 0.96 -0.66 2.53
CA SER A 44 0.71 0.19 3.69
C SER A 44 0.13 1.54 3.26
N LEU A 45 0.63 2.10 2.15
CA LEU A 45 0.13 3.32 1.57
C LEU A 45 -1.32 3.17 1.09
N LEU A 46 -1.64 2.09 0.36
CA LEU A 46 -3.02 1.81 -0.06
C LEU A 46 -3.96 1.65 1.13
N TYR A 47 -3.56 0.84 2.13
CA TYR A 47 -4.36 0.60 3.32
C TYR A 47 -4.60 1.90 4.10
N HIS A 48 -3.60 2.77 4.21
CA HIS A 48 -3.71 4.07 4.85
C HIS A 48 -4.77 4.95 4.20
N TYR A 49 -4.78 5.11 2.87
CA TYR A 49 -5.80 5.94 2.23
C TYR A 49 -7.19 5.29 2.21
N MET A 50 -7.26 3.96 2.09
CA MET A 50 -8.53 3.25 2.23
C MET A 50 -9.14 3.43 3.62
N SER A 51 -8.34 3.49 4.68
CA SER A 51 -8.85 3.65 6.05
C SER A 51 -9.43 5.03 6.34
N ILE A 52 -9.07 6.05 5.54
CA ILE A 52 -9.71 7.37 5.56
C ILE A 52 -11.12 7.30 4.95
N LEU A 53 -11.28 6.49 3.89
CA LEU A 53 -12.53 6.41 3.12
C LEU A 53 -13.52 5.37 3.65
N ILE A 54 -13.05 4.37 4.40
CA ILE A 54 -13.81 3.14 4.69
C ILE A 54 -13.83 2.90 6.20
N PRO A 55 -14.98 2.48 6.78
CA PRO A 55 -15.03 2.13 8.19
C PRO A 55 -14.07 0.98 8.51
N ALA A 56 -13.35 1.07 9.62
CA ALA A 56 -12.37 0.05 10.03
C ALA A 56 -12.96 -1.39 10.06
N ALA A 57 -14.23 -1.54 10.45
CA ALA A 57 -14.93 -2.82 10.45
C ALA A 57 -15.07 -3.47 9.05
N ARG A 58 -15.02 -2.69 7.98
CA ARG A 58 -15.08 -3.16 6.58
C ARG A 58 -13.72 -3.34 5.94
N LEU A 59 -12.66 -2.80 6.54
CA LEU A 59 -11.29 -2.86 6.04
C LEU A 59 -10.45 -3.99 6.66
N GLN A 60 -11.08 -4.94 7.37
CA GLN A 60 -10.41 -6.13 7.92
C GLN A 60 -10.09 -7.16 6.83
N VAL A 61 -9.25 -6.77 5.88
CA VAL A 61 -8.90 -7.53 4.68
C VAL A 61 -7.43 -7.91 4.76
N LYS A 62 -7.08 -9.14 4.33
CA LYS A 62 -5.67 -9.56 4.27
C LYS A 62 -4.93 -8.71 3.23
N ARG A 63 -3.62 -8.49 3.45
CA ARG A 63 -2.78 -7.72 2.52
C ARG A 63 -2.86 -8.23 1.09
N THR A 64 -2.83 -9.54 0.90
CA THR A 64 -2.94 -10.23 -0.40
C THR A 64 -4.24 -9.93 -1.13
N ASP A 65 -5.31 -9.64 -0.40
CA ASP A 65 -6.65 -9.48 -0.96
C ASP A 65 -6.95 -8.00 -1.28
N LEU A 66 -6.14 -7.06 -0.77
CA LEU A 66 -6.28 -5.62 -1.03
C LEU A 66 -6.23 -5.28 -2.52
N ALA A 67 -5.46 -6.04 -3.33
CA ALA A 67 -5.38 -5.84 -4.78
C ALA A 67 -6.74 -6.00 -5.48
N HIS A 68 -7.63 -6.83 -4.93
CA HIS A 68 -8.93 -7.16 -5.52
C HIS A 68 -10.11 -6.67 -4.68
N PHE A 69 -9.83 -5.97 -3.58
CA PHE A 69 -10.84 -5.48 -2.68
C PHE A 69 -11.70 -4.41 -3.35
N LYS A 70 -13.02 -4.63 -3.42
CA LYS A 70 -14.01 -3.69 -3.99
C LYS A 70 -14.32 -2.56 -3.01
N PHE A 71 -13.30 -1.77 -2.72
CA PHE A 71 -13.32 -0.76 -1.67
C PHE A 71 -14.39 0.33 -1.90
N LYS A 72 -14.74 0.59 -3.17
CA LYS A 72 -15.77 1.57 -3.56
C LYS A 72 -17.15 1.27 -2.99
N ASP A 73 -17.48 0.01 -2.76
CA ASP A 73 -18.78 -0.43 -2.24
C ASP A 73 -18.97 -0.03 -0.75
N TYR A 74 -17.89 0.41 -0.09
CA TYR A 74 -17.86 0.70 1.35
C TYR A 74 -17.46 2.14 1.68
N ILE A 75 -17.32 3.01 0.67
CA ILE A 75 -16.93 4.41 0.89
C ILE A 75 -18.00 5.11 1.73
N VAL A 76 -17.57 5.77 2.80
CA VAL A 76 -18.47 6.54 3.66
C VAL A 76 -18.92 7.83 2.96
N ARG A 77 -20.02 8.40 3.46
CA ARG A 77 -20.47 9.73 3.02
C ARG A 77 -19.39 10.77 3.31
N VAL A 78 -19.32 11.81 2.48
CA VAL A 78 -18.27 12.84 2.56
C VAL A 78 -18.24 13.55 3.90
N GLU A 79 -19.40 13.69 4.56
CA GLU A 79 -19.53 14.34 5.86
C GLU A 79 -18.91 13.51 7.01
N ALA A 80 -18.72 12.21 6.81
CA ALA A 80 -18.12 11.31 7.80
C ALA A 80 -16.60 11.12 7.60
N ILE A 81 -16.02 11.72 6.56
CA ILE A 81 -14.58 11.66 6.29
C ILE A 81 -13.87 12.74 7.11
N ASP A 82 -12.82 12.35 7.81
CA ASP A 82 -11.90 13.27 8.47
C ASP A 82 -10.86 13.79 7.45
N PHE A 83 -10.96 15.06 7.09
CA PHE A 83 -10.00 15.74 6.18
C PHE A 83 -8.80 16.33 6.94
N GLY A 84 -8.77 16.20 8.27
CA GLY A 84 -7.72 16.66 9.16
C GLY A 84 -7.93 18.07 9.69
N TYR A 85 -7.37 18.33 10.88
CA TYR A 85 -7.52 19.59 11.61
C TYR A 85 -7.20 20.84 10.77
N SER A 86 -6.07 20.84 10.05
CA SER A 86 -5.64 21.99 9.24
C SER A 86 -6.63 22.33 8.12
N PHE A 87 -7.34 21.33 7.59
CA PHE A 87 -8.38 21.54 6.59
C PHE A 87 -9.61 22.20 7.24
N GLU A 88 -10.09 21.64 8.34
CA GLU A 88 -11.27 22.15 9.05
C GLU A 88 -11.05 23.58 9.56
N GLN A 89 -9.84 23.90 10.03
CA GLN A 89 -9.47 25.26 10.42
C GLN A 89 -9.49 26.23 9.24
N ALA A 90 -8.95 25.83 8.08
CA ALA A 90 -8.94 26.70 6.90
C ALA A 90 -10.34 26.88 6.28
N ALA A 91 -11.27 25.96 6.56
CA ALA A 91 -12.64 25.96 6.09
C ALA A 91 -13.65 26.61 7.06
N SER A 92 -13.24 27.01 8.27
CA SER A 92 -14.15 27.45 9.33
C SER A 92 -15.06 28.62 8.94
N ASP A 93 -14.50 29.54 8.15
CA ASP A 93 -15.17 30.81 7.80
C ASP A 93 -15.84 30.76 6.42
N MET A 94 -15.85 29.58 5.78
CA MET A 94 -16.44 29.40 4.45
C MET A 94 -17.90 28.94 4.51
N ASN A 95 -18.63 29.23 3.43
CA ASN A 95 -19.98 28.73 3.25
C ASN A 95 -19.99 27.20 3.22
N HIS A 96 -20.87 26.58 4.01
CA HIS A 96 -21.07 25.14 4.07
C HIS A 96 -21.25 24.47 2.69
N HIS A 97 -21.93 25.14 1.75
CA HIS A 97 -22.10 24.60 0.40
C HIS A 97 -20.78 24.49 -0.36
N GLU A 98 -19.95 25.53 -0.29
CA GLU A 98 -18.63 25.55 -0.94
C GLU A 98 -17.67 24.55 -0.28
N VAL A 99 -17.69 24.45 1.05
CA VAL A 99 -16.90 23.46 1.80
C VAL A 99 -17.29 22.05 1.39
N LYS A 100 -18.58 21.76 1.22
CA LYS A 100 -19.06 20.46 0.76
C LYS A 100 -18.50 20.12 -0.64
N ILE A 101 -18.54 21.05 -1.58
CA ILE A 101 -17.97 20.86 -2.93
C ILE A 101 -16.47 20.52 -2.85
N ILE A 102 -15.72 21.24 -2.00
CA ILE A 102 -14.29 20.98 -1.80
C ILE A 102 -14.06 19.59 -1.20
N LYS A 103 -14.82 19.23 -0.15
CA LYS A 103 -14.73 17.91 0.50
C LYS A 103 -15.04 16.77 -0.48
N GLU A 104 -16.02 16.96 -1.37
CA GLU A 104 -16.34 16.00 -2.44
C GLU A 104 -15.15 15.84 -3.40
N GLY A 105 -14.52 16.95 -3.83
CA GLY A 105 -13.30 16.90 -4.63
C GLY A 105 -12.13 16.20 -3.92
N CYS A 106 -11.94 16.43 -2.63
CA CYS A 106 -10.92 15.74 -1.83
C CYS A 106 -11.20 14.23 -1.73
N ARG A 107 -12.46 13.83 -1.52
CA ARG A 107 -12.86 12.42 -1.50
C ARG A 107 -12.59 11.78 -2.86
N ASP A 108 -13.02 12.41 -3.93
CA ASP A 108 -12.88 11.86 -5.29
C ASP A 108 -11.39 11.72 -5.69
N PHE A 109 -10.55 12.65 -5.23
CA PHE A 109 -9.09 12.52 -5.31
C PHE A 109 -8.59 11.26 -4.57
N LEU A 110 -9.02 11.02 -3.32
CA LEU A 110 -8.61 9.82 -2.56
C LEU A 110 -9.08 8.53 -3.21
N ILE A 111 -10.28 8.52 -3.79
CA ILE A 111 -10.82 7.36 -4.52
C ILE A 111 -9.90 7.06 -5.71
N CYS A 112 -9.64 8.06 -6.55
CA CYS A 112 -8.75 7.91 -7.71
C CYS A 112 -7.36 7.46 -7.27
N LEU A 113 -6.81 8.05 -6.21
CA LEU A 113 -5.54 7.64 -5.63
C LEU A 113 -5.54 6.16 -5.20
N CYS A 114 -6.58 5.70 -4.51
CA CYS A 114 -6.69 4.29 -4.12
C CYS A 114 -6.76 3.36 -5.34
N GLU A 115 -7.49 3.72 -6.40
CA GLU A 115 -7.53 2.93 -7.65
C GLU A 115 -6.15 2.87 -8.32
N GLN A 116 -5.46 4.01 -8.36
CA GLN A 116 -4.11 4.10 -8.91
C GLN A 116 -3.13 3.24 -8.10
N LEU A 117 -3.17 3.28 -6.78
CA LEU A 117 -2.32 2.45 -5.93
C LEU A 117 -2.68 0.97 -6.05
N GLN A 118 -3.97 0.61 -6.07
CA GLN A 118 -4.44 -0.76 -6.22
C GLN A 118 -4.00 -1.37 -7.56
N SER A 119 -4.06 -0.61 -8.66
CA SER A 119 -3.61 -1.07 -9.99
C SER A 119 -2.09 -1.30 -10.12
N ARG A 120 -1.30 -0.78 -9.17
CA ARG A 120 0.16 -1.00 -9.11
C ARG A 120 0.53 -2.23 -8.30
N ILE A 121 -0.41 -2.84 -7.58
CA ILE A 121 -0.15 -4.10 -6.87
C ILE A 121 -0.12 -5.24 -7.91
N PRO A 122 0.97 -6.03 -7.95
CA PRO A 122 1.09 -7.07 -8.95
C PRO A 122 0.21 -8.29 -8.62
N ASN A 123 -0.33 -8.95 -9.65
CA ASN A 123 -1.23 -10.10 -9.49
C ASN A 123 -0.59 -11.29 -8.78
N ASN A 124 0.73 -11.43 -8.86
CA ASN A 124 1.50 -12.50 -8.21
C ASN A 124 1.94 -12.16 -6.78
N ILE A 125 1.22 -11.26 -6.10
CA ILE A 125 1.54 -10.80 -4.74
C ILE A 125 1.75 -11.95 -3.74
N THR A 126 0.88 -12.97 -3.79
CA THR A 126 0.96 -14.15 -2.92
C THR A 126 2.25 -14.94 -3.12
N LEU A 127 2.79 -14.95 -4.36
CA LEU A 127 4.08 -15.57 -4.66
C LEU A 127 5.24 -14.68 -4.20
N LEU A 128 5.13 -13.36 -4.39
CA LEU A 128 6.16 -12.41 -3.96
C LEU A 128 6.34 -12.42 -2.43
N GLU A 129 5.25 -12.53 -1.66
CA GLU A 129 5.34 -12.69 -0.21
C GLU A 129 6.07 -13.98 0.20
N LYS A 130 5.95 -15.06 -0.57
CA LYS A 130 6.69 -16.31 -0.33
C LYS A 130 8.21 -16.14 -0.51
N ILE A 131 8.70 -15.09 -1.19
CA ILE A 131 10.15 -14.82 -1.28
C ILE A 131 10.75 -14.56 0.11
N ASN A 132 9.98 -14.05 1.06
CA ASN A 132 10.44 -13.88 2.45
C ASN A 132 10.88 -15.19 3.11
N LEU A 133 10.43 -16.36 2.60
CA LEU A 133 10.91 -17.67 3.05
C LEU A 133 12.42 -17.85 2.84
N LEU A 134 13.01 -17.12 1.89
CA LEU A 134 14.44 -17.13 1.58
C LEU A 134 15.26 -16.12 2.41
N SER A 135 14.66 -15.50 3.42
CA SER A 135 15.37 -14.56 4.30
C SER A 135 16.54 -15.25 5.03
N PRO A 136 17.65 -14.54 5.33
CA PRO A 136 18.79 -15.12 6.03
C PRO A 136 18.42 -15.76 7.38
N GLN A 137 17.44 -15.19 8.10
CA GLN A 137 16.97 -15.73 9.37
C GLN A 137 16.31 -17.10 9.20
N LEU A 138 15.47 -17.28 8.18
CA LEU A 138 14.82 -18.56 7.91
C LEU A 138 15.77 -19.57 7.27
N ALA A 139 16.69 -19.10 6.41
CA ALA A 139 17.72 -19.93 5.79
C ALA A 139 18.68 -20.56 6.81
N THR A 140 18.95 -19.86 7.91
CA THR A 140 19.82 -20.33 9.00
C THR A 140 19.05 -20.96 10.16
N SER A 141 17.72 -21.04 10.08
CA SER A 141 16.91 -21.64 11.14
C SER A 141 17.10 -23.17 11.19
N GLN A 142 16.94 -23.75 12.39
CA GLN A 142 16.94 -25.20 12.57
C GLN A 142 15.74 -25.88 11.88
N ILE A 143 14.59 -25.19 11.85
CA ILE A 143 13.36 -25.67 11.21
C ILE A 143 13.12 -24.82 9.97
N LYS A 144 13.54 -25.34 8.82
CA LYS A 144 13.40 -24.62 7.56
C LYS A 144 11.97 -24.68 7.02
N PRO A 145 11.46 -23.55 6.48
CA PRO A 145 10.17 -23.56 5.81
C PRO A 145 10.24 -24.36 4.50
N ASN A 146 9.10 -24.91 4.11
CA ASN A 146 8.95 -25.57 2.81
C ASN A 146 8.91 -24.51 1.69
N ILE A 147 9.87 -24.58 0.77
CA ILE A 147 10.00 -23.67 -0.37
C ILE A 147 9.55 -24.27 -1.71
N THR A 148 8.97 -25.48 -1.71
CA THR A 148 8.64 -26.23 -2.94
C THR A 148 7.81 -25.42 -3.92
N ASP A 149 6.73 -24.77 -3.45
CA ASP A 149 5.87 -23.93 -4.27
C ASP A 149 6.62 -22.73 -4.88
N LEU A 150 7.53 -22.14 -4.10
CA LEU A 150 8.32 -20.99 -4.53
C LEU A 150 9.28 -21.42 -5.64
N VAL A 151 10.03 -22.51 -5.43
CA VAL A 151 10.95 -23.06 -6.44
C VAL A 151 10.21 -23.49 -7.70
N ALA A 152 9.03 -24.10 -7.56
CA ALA A 152 8.18 -24.48 -8.68
C ALA A 152 7.66 -23.29 -9.50
N ALA A 153 7.54 -22.10 -8.90
CA ALA A 153 7.19 -20.87 -9.61
C ALA A 153 8.39 -20.24 -10.35
N PHE A 154 9.62 -20.53 -9.91
CA PHE A 154 10.87 -20.02 -10.50
C PHE A 154 11.67 -21.09 -11.27
N LYS A 155 10.97 -21.99 -11.97
CA LYS A 155 11.56 -23.12 -12.73
C LYS A 155 12.65 -22.73 -13.74
N ASN A 156 12.65 -21.50 -14.23
CA ASN A 156 13.66 -21.01 -15.19
C ASN A 156 14.97 -20.56 -14.53
N ILE A 157 14.98 -20.43 -13.19
CA ILE A 157 16.14 -20.02 -12.40
C ILE A 157 16.77 -21.24 -11.72
N CYS A 158 15.94 -22.17 -11.23
CA CYS A 158 16.37 -23.35 -10.49
C CYS A 158 16.63 -24.55 -11.42
N LYS A 159 17.55 -25.46 -11.04
CA LYS A 159 17.85 -26.67 -11.83
C LYS A 159 16.65 -27.63 -11.87
N THR A 160 16.32 -28.22 -10.72
CA THR A 160 15.15 -29.06 -10.51
C THR A 160 14.58 -28.73 -9.14
N VAL A 161 13.27 -28.86 -8.98
CA VAL A 161 12.59 -28.53 -7.72
C VAL A 161 13.19 -29.31 -6.55
N ASN A 162 13.35 -30.64 -6.72
CA ASN A 162 13.89 -31.51 -5.67
C ASN A 162 15.33 -31.12 -5.29
N SER A 163 16.21 -30.95 -6.28
CA SER A 163 17.62 -30.60 -6.02
C SER A 163 17.75 -29.27 -5.27
N THR A 164 16.94 -28.27 -5.62
CA THR A 164 17.00 -26.96 -4.96
C THR A 164 16.42 -27.00 -3.54
N VAL A 165 15.38 -27.80 -3.30
CA VAL A 165 14.84 -28.02 -1.94
C VAL A 165 15.86 -28.76 -1.07
N ASP A 166 16.56 -29.75 -1.63
CA ASP A 166 17.63 -30.47 -0.93
C ASP A 166 18.78 -29.52 -0.55
N GLU A 167 19.25 -28.71 -1.50
CA GLU A 167 20.28 -27.67 -1.27
C GLU A 167 19.85 -26.67 -0.18
N TRP A 168 18.59 -26.22 -0.20
CA TRP A 168 18.03 -25.35 0.83
C TRP A 168 18.09 -25.99 2.22
N ASN A 169 17.71 -27.26 2.32
CA ASN A 169 17.72 -28.00 3.59
C ASN A 169 19.14 -28.23 4.14
N LEU A 170 20.17 -28.17 3.29
CA LEU A 170 21.58 -28.30 3.68
C LEU A 170 22.25 -26.99 4.12
N LEU A 171 21.64 -25.81 3.92
CA LEU A 171 22.20 -24.53 4.40
C LEU A 171 22.45 -24.55 5.93
N HIS A 172 23.70 -24.66 6.36
CA HIS A 172 24.03 -24.74 7.79
C HIS A 172 24.23 -23.36 8.43
N ILE A 173 23.99 -23.28 9.74
CA ILE A 173 24.51 -22.21 10.60
C ILE A 173 26.04 -22.31 10.54
N LYS A 174 26.72 -21.27 10.03
CA LYS A 174 28.15 -21.14 10.33
C LYS A 174 28.26 -20.95 11.85
N GLN A 175 28.81 -21.97 12.53
CA GLN A 175 29.20 -21.89 13.93
C GLN A 175 30.19 -20.74 14.15
#